data_AF-A0A427G6U2-F1
#
_entry.id   AF-A0A427G6U2-F1
#
_cell.length_a   1.000
_cell.length_b   1.000
_cell.length_c   1.000
_cell.angle_alpha   90.00
_cell.angle_beta   90.00
_cell.angle_gamma   90.00
#
_symmetry.space_group_name_H-M   'P 1'
#
loop_
_entity.id
_entity.type
_entity.pdbx_description
1 polymer ?
#
loop_
_entity_poly.entity_id
_entity_poly.type
_entity_poly.pdbx_seq_one_letter_code
_entity_poly.pdbx_strand_id
1 'polypeptide(L)'
;MADFCITAVKYDKEHDRIAWVQAREELGRDKVGPWRWVSRVFAVDLIRMGKASFQTRTQDRNGNWVKGAPVVVYADKFLTTEGNRTERDNLGELPEVS
;
A
#
# COMPACT_ATOMS: atom_id res chain seq x y z
N MET A 1 -7.70 -1.15 13.18
CA MET A 1 -6.35 -1.55 12.69
C MET A 1 -6.57 -2.12 11.31
N ALA A 2 -5.69 -1.84 10.34
CA ALA A 2 -5.85 -2.42 9.00
C ALA A 2 -5.55 -3.93 9.03
N ASP A 3 -6.02 -4.68 8.05
CA ASP A 3 -5.74 -6.12 7.89
C ASP A 3 -4.34 -6.34 7.29
N PHE A 4 -3.93 -5.45 6.38
CA PHE A 4 -2.65 -5.49 5.69
C PHE A 4 -1.94 -4.13 5.71
N CYS A 5 -0.63 -4.15 5.53
CA CYS A 5 0.15 -2.96 5.23
C CYS A 5 0.90 -3.05 3.89
N ILE A 6 0.98 -1.93 3.19
CA ILE A 6 1.77 -1.77 1.97
C ILE A 6 3.10 -1.13 2.36
N THR A 7 4.20 -1.77 1.94
CA THR A 7 5.57 -1.40 2.35
C THR A 7 6.49 -1.01 1.21
N ALA A 8 6.11 -1.34 -0.02
CA ALA A 8 6.81 -0.94 -1.23
C ALA A 8 5.82 -1.00 -2.41
N VAL A 9 6.19 -0.36 -3.50
CA VAL A 9 5.41 -0.33 -4.73
C VAL A 9 6.28 -0.67 -5.93
N LYS A 10 5.66 -1.16 -6.99
CA LYS A 10 6.29 -1.42 -8.27
C LYS A 10 5.41 -0.86 -9.37
N TYR A 11 5.96 0.08 -10.13
CA TYR A 11 5.28 0.68 -11.26
C TYR A 11 5.24 -0.26 -12.47
N ASP A 12 4.37 0.03 -13.43
CA ASP A 12 4.43 -0.62 -14.73
C ASP A 12 5.66 -0.18 -15.54
N LYS A 13 5.86 -0.80 -16.71
CA LYS A 13 7.04 -0.55 -17.55
C LYS A 13 7.16 0.91 -18.02
N GLU A 14 6.04 1.61 -18.10
CA GLU A 14 5.96 3.01 -18.54
C GLU A 14 6.12 3.98 -17.37
N HIS A 15 6.19 3.46 -16.13
CA HIS A 15 6.24 4.24 -14.89
C HIS A 15 5.03 5.17 -14.69
N ASP A 16 3.90 4.88 -15.33
CA ASP A 16 2.71 5.74 -15.29
C ASP A 16 1.84 5.46 -14.06
N ARG A 17 1.82 4.20 -13.61
CA ARG A 17 0.96 3.74 -12.52
C ARG A 17 1.56 2.57 -11.74
N ILE A 18 1.07 2.37 -10.53
CA ILE A 18 1.47 1.24 -9.72
C ILE A 18 0.87 -0.04 -10.31
N ALA A 19 1.70 -0.98 -10.70
CA ALA A 19 1.27 -2.30 -11.15
C ALA A 19 1.08 -3.25 -9.97
N TRP A 20 1.99 -3.20 -9.00
CA TRP A 20 2.04 -4.10 -7.86
C TRP A 20 2.37 -3.37 -6.56
N VAL A 21 1.83 -3.90 -5.46
CA VAL A 21 2.12 -3.45 -4.11
C VAL A 21 2.72 -4.59 -3.30
N GLN A 22 3.74 -4.28 -2.50
CA GLN A 22 4.30 -5.23 -1.54
C GLN A 22 3.46 -5.18 -0.28
N ALA A 23 2.53 -6.12 -0.16
CA ALA A 23 1.64 -6.24 0.98
C ALA A 23 2.22 -7.20 2.04
N ARG A 24 1.92 -6.93 3.30
CA ARG A 24 2.24 -7.76 4.47
C ARG A 24 1.04 -7.78 5.41
N GLU A 25 0.85 -8.86 6.15
CA GLU A 25 -0.14 -8.90 7.22
C GLU A 25 0.21 -7.87 8.31
N GLU A 26 -0.78 -7.14 8.79
CA GLU A 26 -0.62 -6.18 9.88
C GLU A 26 -0.75 -6.90 11.23
N LEU A 27 0.36 -7.07 11.94
CA LEU A 27 0.43 -7.83 13.19
C LEU A 27 0.46 -6.94 14.45
N GLY A 28 0.32 -5.63 14.31
CA GLY A 28 0.33 -4.67 15.42
C GLY A 28 1.66 -3.91 15.58
N ARG A 29 1.84 -3.26 16.75
CA ARG A 29 2.77 -2.13 17.01
C ARG A 29 3.93 -2.00 15.99
N ASP A 30 4.88 -2.92 16.01
CA ASP A 30 6.09 -2.84 15.17
C ASP A 30 6.34 -4.13 14.38
N LYS A 31 5.30 -4.97 14.21
CA LYS A 31 5.40 -6.28 13.58
C LYS A 31 4.53 -6.35 12.34
N VAL A 32 5.09 -6.93 11.28
CA VAL A 32 4.39 -7.22 10.04
C VAL A 32 4.73 -8.64 9.60
N GLY A 33 3.80 -9.26 8.88
CA GLY A 33 3.99 -10.58 8.32
C GLY A 33 5.02 -10.62 7.18
N PRO A 34 5.23 -11.81 6.59
CA PRO A 34 6.04 -11.94 5.38
C PRO A 34 5.46 -11.11 4.24
N TRP A 35 6.33 -10.68 3.33
CA TRP A 35 5.90 -9.92 2.17
C TRP A 35 5.36 -10.80 1.07
N ARG A 36 4.43 -10.24 0.29
CA ARG A 36 3.94 -10.79 -0.96
C ARG A 36 3.64 -9.68 -1.94
N TRP A 37 3.88 -9.95 -3.22
CA TRP A 37 3.41 -9.09 -4.29
C TRP A 37 1.92 -9.30 -4.51
N VAL A 38 1.18 -8.19 -4.53
CA VAL A 38 -0.25 -8.16 -4.81
C VAL A 38 -0.47 -7.19 -5.95
N SER A 39 -1.28 -7.58 -6.94
CA SER A 39 -1.59 -6.65 -8.03
C SER A 39 -2.37 -5.46 -7.47
N ARG A 40 -2.09 -4.26 -7.99
CA ARG A 40 -2.81 -3.04 -7.58
C ARG A 40 -4.32 -3.21 -7.77
N VAL A 41 -4.73 -3.82 -8.90
CA VAL A 41 -6.15 -4.08 -9.21
C VAL A 41 -6.80 -4.94 -8.12
N PHE A 42 -6.14 -6.03 -7.70
CA PHE A 42 -6.71 -6.91 -6.68
C PHE A 42 -6.81 -6.23 -5.32
N ALA A 43 -5.84 -5.40 -4.94
CA ALA A 43 -5.92 -4.60 -3.72
C ALA A 43 -7.09 -3.60 -3.77
N VAL A 44 -7.31 -2.95 -4.91
CA VAL A 44 -8.47 -2.05 -5.14
C VAL A 44 -9.78 -2.82 -4.96
N ASP A 45 -9.92 -3.99 -5.58
CA ASP A 45 -11.13 -4.79 -5.49
C ASP A 45 -11.43 -5.19 -4.03
N LEU A 46 -10.43 -5.63 -3.28
CA LEU A 46 -10.58 -5.99 -1.86
C LEU A 46 -11.08 -4.83 -1.00
N ILE A 47 -10.57 -3.62 -1.24
CA ILE A 47 -11.01 -2.41 -0.53
C ILE A 47 -12.46 -2.08 -0.91
N ARG A 48 -12.79 -2.04 -2.21
CA ARG A 48 -14.14 -1.71 -2.70
C ARG A 48 -15.20 -2.70 -2.21
N MET A 49 -14.85 -3.98 -2.15
CA MET A 49 -15.74 -5.03 -1.64
C MET A 49 -15.83 -5.06 -0.10
N GLY A 50 -15.07 -4.22 0.61
CA GLY A 50 -15.00 -4.23 2.07
C GLY A 50 -14.44 -5.53 2.65
N LYS A 51 -13.59 -6.25 1.88
CA LYS A 51 -13.02 -7.55 2.27
C LYS A 51 -11.67 -7.44 2.96
N ALA A 52 -10.95 -6.34 2.73
CA ALA A 52 -9.71 -6.04 3.43
C ALA A 52 -9.46 -4.54 3.47
N SER A 53 -8.81 -4.11 4.54
CA SER A 53 -8.34 -2.76 4.77
C SER A 53 -6.81 -2.72 4.72
N PHE A 54 -6.28 -1.60 4.23
CA PHE A 54 -4.85 -1.41 4.02
C PHE A 54 -4.38 -0.11 4.69
N GLN A 55 -3.14 -0.11 5.17
CA GLN A 55 -2.41 1.09 5.57
C GLN A 55 -0.99 1.05 5.01
N THR A 56 -0.26 2.16 5.03
CA THR A 56 1.17 2.13 4.69
C THR A 56 2.03 1.82 5.91
N ARG A 57 3.20 1.20 5.67
CA ARG A 57 4.28 1.12 6.65
C ARG A 57 5.63 1.36 5.97
N THR A 58 6.54 2.01 6.67
CA THR A 58 7.93 2.24 6.23
C THR A 58 8.89 1.76 7.31
N GLN A 59 10.16 1.53 6.97
CA GLN A 59 11.19 1.26 7.97
C GLN A 59 11.89 2.56 8.35
N ASP A 60 12.10 2.78 9.65
CA ASP A 60 13.00 3.82 10.12
C ASP A 60 14.48 3.43 9.88
N ARG A 61 15.39 4.32 10.24
CA ARG A 61 16.84 4.09 10.10
C ARG A 61 17.38 2.93 10.95
N ASN A 62 16.63 2.49 11.95
CA ASN A 62 16.98 1.38 12.83
C ASN A 62 16.31 0.06 12.38
N GLY A 63 15.57 0.07 11.26
CA GLY A 63 14.86 -1.08 10.72
C GLY A 63 13.49 -1.36 11.36
N ASN A 64 13.01 -0.49 12.26
CA ASN A 64 11.70 -0.64 12.88
C ASN A 64 10.59 -0.21 11.94
N TRP A 65 9.46 -0.92 12.00
CA TRP A 65 8.30 -0.60 11.19
C TRP A 65 7.51 0.58 11.76
N VAL A 66 7.48 1.69 11.03
CA VAL A 66 6.70 2.88 11.36
C VAL A 66 5.34 2.81 10.65
N LYS A 67 4.28 3.04 11.41
CA LYS A 67 2.92 3.13 10.87
C LYS A 67 2.74 4.40 10.05
N GLY A 68 2.21 4.26 8.84
CA GLY A 68 1.80 5.37 7.98
C GLY A 68 0.28 5.56 7.96
N ALA A 69 -0.22 6.03 6.81
CA ALA A 69 -1.61 6.44 6.63
C ALA A 69 -2.50 5.28 6.13
N PRO A 70 -3.82 5.32 6.38
CA PRO A 70 -4.78 4.43 5.75
C PRO A 70 -4.73 4.58 4.22
N VAL A 71 -4.85 3.45 3.52
CA VAL A 71 -4.93 3.39 2.06
C VAL A 71 -6.40 3.28 1.65
N VAL A 72 -6.81 4.14 0.74
CA VAL A 72 -8.18 4.25 0.24
C VAL A 72 -8.18 4.16 -1.29
N VAL A 73 -9.33 3.78 -1.86
CA VAL A 73 -9.54 3.81 -3.30
C VAL A 73 -10.07 5.18 -3.71
N TYR A 74 -9.43 5.78 -4.71
CA TYR A 74 -9.85 7.03 -5.33
C TYR A 74 -10.25 6.81 -6.79
N ALA A 75 -11.32 7.50 -7.22
CA ALA A 75 -11.93 7.35 -8.54
C ALA A 75 -12.14 5.87 -8.97
N ASP A 76 -12.55 5.03 -8.02
CA ASP A 76 -12.81 3.60 -8.19
C ASP A 76 -11.64 2.74 -8.72
N LYS A 77 -10.44 3.30 -8.85
CA LYS A 77 -9.35 2.68 -9.61
C LYS A 77 -7.96 2.86 -9.01
N PHE A 78 -7.71 3.95 -8.29
CA PHE A 78 -6.38 4.29 -7.81
C PHE A 78 -6.25 4.04 -6.31
N LEU A 79 -5.07 3.63 -5.87
CA LEU A 79 -4.70 3.53 -4.47
C LEU A 79 -4.06 4.84 -4.03
N THR A 80 -4.61 5.44 -2.98
CA THR A 80 -4.03 6.65 -2.38
C THR A 80 -4.10 6.57 -0.86
N THR A 81 -3.47 7.52 -0.18
CA THR A 81 -3.62 7.63 1.28
C THR A 81 -4.74 8.62 1.63
N GLU A 82 -5.41 8.44 2.76
CA GLU A 82 -6.58 9.27 3.12
C GLU A 82 -6.29 10.79 3.11
N GLY A 83 -5.06 11.20 3.43
CA GLY A 83 -4.60 12.59 3.41
C GLY A 83 -4.20 13.14 2.04
N ASN A 84 -4.14 12.30 0.99
CA ASN A 84 -3.75 12.69 -0.36
C ASN A 84 -4.78 12.16 -1.36
N ARG A 85 -5.60 13.00 -1.99
CA ARG A 85 -6.75 12.57 -2.83
C ARG A 85 -6.65 13.09 -4.27
N THR A 86 -5.60 12.70 -4.99
CA THR A 86 -5.40 13.08 -6.40
C THR A 86 -5.67 11.90 -7.35
N GLU A 87 -5.88 12.19 -8.65
CA GLU A 87 -6.17 11.23 -9.74
C GLU A 87 -4.97 10.37 -10.18
N ARG A 88 -4.12 9.91 -9.24
CA ARG A 88 -2.99 8.99 -9.47
C ARG A 88 -2.78 8.10 -8.25
N ASP A 89 -2.04 7.00 -8.43
CA ASP A 89 -1.65 6.17 -7.29
C ASP A 89 -0.62 6.92 -6.42
N ASN A 90 -1.01 7.45 -5.26
CA ASN A 90 -0.13 8.27 -4.41
C ASN A 90 0.38 7.53 -3.18
N LEU A 91 1.09 6.44 -3.44
CA LEU A 91 1.92 5.75 -2.44
C LEU A 91 3.40 6.12 -2.61
N GLY A 92 3.70 7.28 -3.21
CA GLY A 92 5.05 7.67 -3.66
C GLY A 92 6.10 7.85 -2.56
N GLU A 93 5.69 7.98 -1.30
CA GLU A 93 6.61 7.97 -0.15
C GLU A 93 7.09 6.56 0.22
N LEU A 94 6.55 5.52 -0.42
CA LEU A 94 7.01 4.16 -0.24
C LEU A 94 8.20 3.85 -1.14
N PRO A 95 9.12 2.97 -0.68
CA PRO A 95 10.17 2.44 -1.53
C PRO A 95 9.63 1.90 -2.85
N GLU A 96 10.26 2.28 -3.95
CA GLU A 96 10.06 1.68 -5.26
C GLU A 96 11.09 0.58 -5.49
N VAL A 97 10.63 -0.56 -6.00
CA VAL A 97 11.49 -1.68 -6.40
C VAL A 97 11.29 -2.00 -7.88
N SER A 98 12.40 -2.09 -8.59
CA SER A 98 12.49 -2.32 -10.04
C SER A 98 12.12 -3.75 -10.48
#